data_AF-A0A7Y9NK65-F1
#
_entry.id   AF-A0A7Y9NK65-F1
#
_cell.length_a   1.000
_cell.length_b   1.000
_cell.length_c   1.000
_cell.angle_alpha   90.00
_cell.angle_beta   90.00
_cell.angle_gamma   90.00
#
_symmetry.space_group_name_H-M   'P 1'
#
loop_
_entity.id
_entity.type
_entity.pdbx_description
1 polymer ?
#
loop_
_entity_poly.entity_id
_entity_poly.type
_entity_poly.pdbx_seq_one_letter_code
_entity_poly.pdbx_strand_id
1 'polypeptide(L)'
;MNIFLVLQMYVPMLSKSIFCAAIFISFFLLTNQSPAQQPASNTTINIDSTTADIVQARTFTSQYVLLANSRFKSDSPQYTQAYKLYAKAYSDYTAWNSYLASAIRSGRTKRLPSDPKYAKAASTASQSAAAFTNYVDVQTSQSKAITTALTALAGLGIDLWTKWSNKISAERTAAATAFTTDTKWQSWNEIVSGIPSGTAKPEPKATPTLNK
;
A
#
# COMPACT_ATOMS: atom_id res chain seq x y z
N MET A 1 22.72 -3.30 -51.60
CA MET A 1 21.87 -2.13 -51.27
C MET A 1 22.11 -1.82 -49.80
N ASN A 2 23.01 -0.90 -49.39
CA ASN A 2 22.92 0.58 -49.46
C ASN A 2 21.59 1.07 -48.84
N ILE A 3 21.51 1.81 -47.73
CA ILE A 3 22.23 3.04 -47.35
C ILE A 3 22.15 3.30 -45.83
N PHE A 4 23.32 3.61 -45.27
CA PHE A 4 23.65 4.35 -44.04
C PHE A 4 23.14 5.81 -44.08
N LEU A 5 23.03 6.49 -42.92
CA LEU A 5 22.79 7.96 -42.72
C LEU A 5 21.31 8.37 -42.70
N VAL A 6 20.82 9.13 -41.70
CA VAL A 6 21.05 10.58 -41.43
C VAL A 6 20.89 10.83 -39.91
N LEU A 7 21.94 11.30 -39.20
CA LEU A 7 22.24 12.71 -38.83
C LEU A 7 21.16 13.40 -37.95
N GLN A 8 21.47 13.62 -36.67
CA GLN A 8 21.87 14.90 -36.08
C GLN A 8 20.70 15.78 -35.60
N MET A 9 20.62 15.98 -34.27
CA MET A 9 20.40 17.31 -33.72
C MET A 9 21.27 17.52 -32.48
N TYR A 10 22.31 18.31 -32.73
CA TYR A 10 23.14 19.06 -31.80
C TYR A 10 22.25 20.08 -31.05
N VAL A 11 22.44 20.25 -29.74
CA VAL A 11 22.10 21.50 -29.05
C VAL A 11 23.36 21.99 -28.33
N PRO A 12 23.85 23.21 -28.62
CA PRO A 12 25.09 23.74 -28.09
C PRO A 12 24.95 24.34 -26.69
N MET A 13 26.12 24.39 -26.04
CA MET A 13 26.52 25.21 -24.88
C MET A 13 26.13 26.70 -24.96
N LEU A 14 26.37 27.38 -23.83
CA LEU A 14 26.46 28.83 -23.53
C LEU A 14 25.25 29.33 -22.72
N SER A 15 25.37 30.14 -21.65
CA SER A 15 26.42 31.07 -21.27
C SER A 15 26.19 31.57 -19.83
N LYS A 16 27.28 31.60 -19.03
CA LYS A 16 27.74 32.67 -18.11
C LYS A 16 26.73 33.69 -17.53
N SER A 17 26.75 33.83 -16.19
CA SER A 17 26.70 35.08 -15.37
C SER A 17 26.66 34.66 -13.89
N ILE A 18 27.75 34.62 -13.10
CA ILE A 18 28.44 35.74 -12.42
C ILE A 18 27.51 36.91 -12.11
N PHE A 19 27.05 37.05 -10.86
CA PHE A 19 26.74 38.36 -10.25
C PHE A 19 26.69 38.28 -8.70
N CYS A 20 27.46 39.17 -8.07
CA CYS A 20 27.47 39.69 -6.69
C CYS A 20 27.81 38.74 -5.51
N ALA A 21 28.98 38.85 -4.87
CA ALA A 21 29.42 39.92 -3.96
C ALA A 21 28.52 40.01 -2.71
N ALA A 22 28.95 39.44 -1.58
CA ALA A 22 29.72 40.10 -0.51
C ALA A 22 28.89 41.10 0.31
N ILE A 23 29.08 41.06 1.64
CA ILE A 23 28.54 41.93 2.71
C ILE A 23 27.37 41.29 3.49
N PHE A 24 27.70 40.63 4.61
CA PHE A 24 27.25 41.03 5.96
C PHE A 24 27.95 40.13 7.00
N ILE A 25 29.17 40.54 7.39
CA ILE A 25 29.81 40.14 8.64
C ILE A 25 29.39 41.17 9.70
N SER A 26 29.09 40.69 10.91
CA SER A 26 28.86 41.45 12.15
C SER A 26 27.44 41.94 12.40
N PHE A 27 26.63 41.10 13.06
CA PHE A 27 25.92 41.44 14.30
C PHE A 27 25.14 40.20 14.77
N PHE A 28 25.72 39.36 15.65
CA PHE A 28 24.99 38.55 16.64
C PHE A 28 26.00 37.90 17.60
N LEU A 29 26.61 38.74 18.44
CA LEU A 29 27.06 38.31 19.75
C LEU A 29 25.87 38.44 20.70
N LEU A 30 25.72 37.43 21.58
CA LEU A 30 24.78 37.33 22.71
C LEU A 30 23.36 36.83 22.43
N THR A 31 23.23 35.51 22.24
CA THR A 31 22.35 34.69 23.09
C THR A 31 22.95 33.29 23.22
N ASN A 32 23.76 33.08 24.25
CA ASN A 32 24.17 31.76 24.70
C ASN A 32 23.02 31.13 25.50
N GLN A 33 21.85 31.00 24.87
CA GLN A 33 20.81 30.10 25.33
C GLN A 33 21.13 28.77 24.69
N SER A 34 21.87 27.92 25.42
CA SER A 34 21.78 26.48 25.19
C SER A 34 20.28 26.18 25.14
N PRO A 35 19.71 25.77 23.99
CA PRO A 35 18.35 25.30 24.01
C PRO A 35 18.34 24.19 25.05
N ALA A 36 17.52 24.36 26.10
CA ALA A 36 17.20 23.27 26.99
C ALA A 36 16.92 22.09 26.07
N GLN A 37 17.77 21.06 26.13
CA GLN A 37 17.49 19.80 25.47
C GLN A 37 16.13 19.41 26.03
N GLN A 38 15.08 19.69 25.25
CA GLN A 38 13.77 19.14 25.52
C GLN A 38 14.05 17.66 25.70
N PRO A 39 13.70 17.06 26.86
CA PRO A 39 13.88 15.64 27.04
C PRO A 39 13.29 15.01 25.80
N ALA A 40 14.14 14.29 25.06
CA ALA A 40 13.76 13.67 23.80
C ALA A 40 12.39 13.07 24.05
N SER A 41 11.37 13.66 23.44
CA SER A 41 10.04 13.13 23.60
C SER A 41 10.19 11.73 23.08
N ASN A 42 10.13 10.76 24.00
CA ASN A 42 9.97 9.38 23.66
C ASN A 42 8.58 9.33 23.04
N THR A 43 8.48 9.79 21.78
CA THR A 43 7.40 9.45 20.90
C THR A 43 7.53 7.95 20.82
N THR A 44 6.75 7.27 21.64
CA THR A 44 6.49 5.86 21.51
C THR A 44 5.93 5.72 20.10
N ILE A 45 6.84 5.46 19.15
CA ILE A 45 6.52 5.28 17.76
C ILE A 45 5.60 4.08 17.74
N ASN A 46 4.31 4.33 17.51
CA ASN A 46 3.31 3.30 17.47
C ASN A 46 3.44 2.56 16.13
N ILE A 47 4.31 1.54 16.10
CA ILE A 47 4.56 0.66 14.96
C ILE A 47 3.25 -0.01 14.48
N ASP A 48 2.23 -0.06 15.34
CA ASP A 48 0.92 -0.64 15.04
C ASP A 48 0.15 0.13 13.97
N SER A 49 0.37 1.45 13.78
CA SER A 49 -0.51 2.27 12.93
C SER A 49 -0.43 1.91 11.45
N THR A 50 0.77 1.63 10.91
CA THR A 50 0.93 1.41 9.46
C THR A 50 0.80 -0.06 9.07
N THR A 51 1.16 -0.99 9.96
CA THR A 51 0.70 -2.38 9.81
C THR A 51 -0.82 -2.42 9.84
N ALA A 52 -1.47 -1.62 10.71
CA ALA A 52 -2.92 -1.46 10.72
C ALA A 52 -3.46 -0.87 9.41
N ASP A 53 -2.80 0.12 8.79
CA ASP A 53 -3.22 0.65 7.49
C ASP A 53 -3.15 -0.42 6.38
N ILE A 54 -2.09 -1.25 6.37
CA ILE A 54 -1.97 -2.38 5.42
C ILE A 54 -3.06 -3.43 5.67
N VAL A 55 -3.29 -3.76 6.94
CA VAL A 55 -4.34 -4.69 7.37
C VAL A 55 -5.73 -4.16 7.01
N GLN A 56 -5.96 -2.85 7.15
CA GLN A 56 -7.19 -2.19 6.78
C GLN A 56 -7.40 -2.24 5.27
N ALA A 57 -6.39 -1.88 4.48
CA ALA A 57 -6.44 -1.98 3.01
C ALA A 57 -6.72 -3.41 2.54
N ARG A 58 -6.09 -4.42 3.17
CA ARG A 58 -6.38 -5.85 2.90
C ARG A 58 -7.83 -6.18 3.22
N THR A 59 -8.28 -5.85 4.43
CA THR A 59 -9.64 -6.13 4.92
C THR A 59 -10.66 -5.54 3.96
N PHE A 60 -10.37 -4.34 3.49
CA PHE A 60 -11.17 -3.63 2.53
C PHE A 60 -11.27 -4.33 1.18
N THR A 61 -10.13 -4.73 0.61
CA THR A 61 -10.17 -5.47 -0.65
C THR A 61 -10.83 -6.84 -0.49
N SER A 62 -10.75 -7.49 0.68
CA SER A 62 -11.52 -8.69 0.97
C SER A 62 -13.03 -8.45 0.93
N GLN A 63 -13.53 -7.29 1.40
CA GLN A 63 -14.95 -6.94 1.28
C GLN A 63 -15.39 -6.84 -0.20
N TYR A 64 -14.54 -6.37 -1.09
CA TYR A 64 -14.82 -6.37 -2.53
C TYR A 64 -14.87 -7.77 -3.15
N VAL A 65 -14.05 -8.71 -2.66
CA VAL A 65 -14.16 -10.11 -3.07
C VAL A 65 -15.51 -10.68 -2.66
N LEU A 66 -15.93 -10.43 -1.42
CA LEU A 66 -17.26 -10.84 -0.93
C LEU A 66 -18.40 -10.19 -1.72
N LEU A 67 -18.27 -8.91 -2.04
CA LEU A 67 -19.24 -8.18 -2.85
C LEU A 67 -19.32 -8.74 -4.27
N ALA A 68 -18.18 -8.98 -4.94
CA ALA A 68 -18.13 -9.60 -6.25
C ALA A 68 -18.76 -11.01 -6.23
N ASN A 69 -18.44 -11.81 -5.21
CA ASN A 69 -18.96 -13.17 -5.07
C ASN A 69 -20.47 -13.21 -4.79
N SER A 70 -21.01 -12.19 -4.11
CA SER A 70 -22.46 -12.10 -3.85
C SER A 70 -23.27 -11.49 -5.00
N ARG A 71 -22.65 -10.63 -5.83
CA ARG A 71 -23.35 -9.89 -6.90
C ARG A 71 -23.20 -10.48 -8.28
N PHE A 72 -22.09 -11.16 -8.57
CA PHE A 72 -21.86 -11.76 -9.88
C PHE A 72 -22.14 -13.27 -9.81
N LYS A 73 -22.83 -13.80 -10.82
CA LYS A 73 -22.97 -15.25 -10.98
C LYS A 73 -21.60 -15.85 -11.30
N SER A 74 -21.26 -17.01 -10.74
CA SER A 74 -19.93 -17.63 -10.87
C SER A 74 -19.54 -17.95 -12.32
N ASP A 75 -20.52 -18.18 -13.20
CA ASP A 75 -20.36 -18.44 -14.64
C ASP A 75 -20.36 -17.15 -15.48
N SER A 76 -20.55 -15.98 -14.87
CA SER A 76 -20.65 -14.73 -15.59
C SER A 76 -19.28 -14.20 -16.04
N PRO A 77 -19.22 -13.47 -17.18
CA PRO A 77 -18.02 -12.74 -17.59
C PRO A 77 -17.53 -11.77 -16.51
N GLN A 78 -18.44 -11.17 -15.73
CA GLN A 78 -18.12 -10.22 -14.67
C GLN A 78 -17.37 -10.89 -13.52
N TYR A 79 -17.84 -12.06 -13.07
CA TYR A 79 -17.16 -12.84 -12.05
C TYR A 79 -15.75 -13.24 -12.51
N THR A 80 -15.65 -13.75 -13.75
CA THR A 80 -14.36 -14.15 -14.33
C THR A 80 -13.38 -12.98 -14.39
N GLN A 81 -13.85 -11.79 -14.79
CA GLN A 81 -13.01 -10.60 -14.87
C GLN A 81 -12.60 -10.08 -13.48
N ALA A 82 -13.53 -10.04 -12.52
CA ALA A 82 -13.23 -9.68 -11.13
C ALA A 82 -12.17 -10.61 -10.53
N TYR A 83 -12.32 -11.93 -10.73
CA TYR A 83 -11.37 -12.93 -10.29
C TYR A 83 -9.97 -12.71 -10.89
N LYS A 84 -9.88 -12.47 -12.21
CA LYS A 84 -8.59 -12.19 -12.89
C LYS A 84 -7.91 -10.95 -12.34
N LEU A 85 -8.65 -9.86 -12.16
CA LEU A 85 -8.12 -8.61 -11.61
C LEU A 85 -7.63 -8.81 -10.17
N TYR A 86 -8.41 -9.52 -9.36
CA TYR A 86 -8.01 -9.85 -8.01
C TYR A 86 -6.77 -10.75 -7.96
N ALA A 87 -6.69 -11.79 -8.79
CA ALA A 87 -5.53 -12.67 -8.86
C ALA A 87 -4.25 -11.89 -9.21
N LYS A 88 -4.36 -10.91 -10.11
CA LYS A 88 -3.26 -9.97 -10.41
C LYS A 88 -2.90 -9.10 -9.20
N ALA A 89 -3.88 -8.50 -8.54
CA ALA A 89 -3.66 -7.69 -7.33
C ALA A 89 -2.98 -8.48 -6.22
N TYR A 90 -3.44 -9.71 -5.97
CA TYR A 90 -2.87 -10.65 -5.01
C TYR A 90 -1.41 -10.98 -5.33
N SER A 91 -1.10 -11.29 -6.59
CA SER A 91 0.26 -11.59 -7.05
C SER A 91 1.19 -10.38 -6.87
N ASP A 92 0.78 -9.20 -7.33
CA ASP A 92 1.59 -7.98 -7.26
C ASP A 92 1.83 -7.54 -5.81
N TYR A 93 0.82 -7.68 -4.94
CA TYR A 93 0.98 -7.45 -3.51
C TYR A 93 1.94 -8.44 -2.87
N THR A 94 1.82 -9.73 -3.18
CA THR A 94 2.71 -10.76 -2.63
C THR A 94 4.17 -10.49 -3.02
N ALA A 95 4.40 -10.02 -4.25
CA ALA A 95 5.72 -9.58 -4.72
C ALA A 95 6.23 -8.37 -3.93
N TRP A 96 5.40 -7.34 -3.74
CA TRP A 96 5.73 -6.16 -2.92
C TRP A 96 6.04 -6.53 -1.46
N ASN A 97 5.19 -7.35 -0.84
CA ASN A 97 5.36 -7.82 0.54
C ASN A 97 6.66 -8.62 0.71
N SER A 98 6.99 -9.48 -0.27
CA SER A 98 8.25 -10.23 -0.31
C SER A 98 9.46 -9.31 -0.46
N TYR A 99 9.35 -8.25 -1.25
CA TYR A 99 10.39 -7.23 -1.40
C TYR A 99 10.67 -6.54 -0.06
N LEU A 100 9.62 -6.12 0.64
CA LEU A 100 9.70 -5.55 1.99
C LEU A 100 10.37 -6.55 2.94
N ALA A 101 9.83 -7.75 3.10
CA ALA A 101 10.39 -8.77 3.99
C ALA A 101 11.88 -9.07 3.71
N SER A 102 12.29 -9.10 2.44
CA SER A 102 13.69 -9.27 2.04
C SER A 102 14.56 -8.07 2.44
N ALA A 103 14.07 -6.84 2.22
CA ALA A 103 14.75 -5.64 2.66
C ALA A 103 14.91 -5.63 4.19
N ILE A 104 13.87 -6.01 4.93
CA ILE A 104 13.85 -6.13 6.41
C ILE A 104 14.96 -7.07 6.86
N ARG A 105 14.96 -8.30 6.34
CA ARG A 105 15.93 -9.34 6.68
C ARG A 105 17.37 -8.89 6.39
N SER A 106 17.58 -8.23 5.27
CA SER A 106 18.90 -7.72 4.85
C SER A 106 19.30 -6.39 5.48
N GLY A 107 18.43 -5.74 6.27
CA GLY A 107 18.68 -4.42 6.84
C GLY A 107 18.85 -3.30 5.80
N ARG A 108 18.46 -3.52 4.54
CA ARG A 108 18.60 -2.55 3.43
C ARG A 108 17.43 -1.58 3.33
N THR A 109 16.55 -1.66 4.29
CA THR A 109 15.27 -0.98 4.30
C THR A 109 15.32 0.55 4.38
N LYS A 110 16.35 1.14 5.00
CA LYS A 110 16.61 2.61 4.92
C LYS A 110 16.78 3.10 3.47
N ARG A 111 17.11 2.18 2.55
CA ARG A 111 17.28 2.45 1.12
C ARG A 111 15.99 2.23 0.31
N LEU A 112 14.92 1.70 0.90
CA LEU A 112 13.65 1.48 0.19
C LEU A 112 13.07 2.76 -0.42
N PRO A 113 13.08 3.93 0.25
CA PRO A 113 12.48 5.14 -0.33
C PRO A 113 13.19 5.60 -1.60
N SER A 114 14.48 5.30 -1.73
CA SER A 114 15.30 5.61 -2.91
C SER A 114 15.48 4.42 -3.84
N ASP A 115 14.87 3.27 -3.56
CA ASP A 115 14.97 2.07 -4.39
C ASP A 115 13.89 2.10 -5.49
N PRO A 116 14.26 2.29 -6.77
CA PRO A 116 13.28 2.37 -7.85
C PRO A 116 12.53 1.06 -8.08
N LYS A 117 13.11 -0.10 -7.73
CA LYS A 117 12.43 -1.40 -7.84
C LYS A 117 11.35 -1.52 -6.78
N TYR A 118 11.62 -1.05 -5.56
CA TYR A 118 10.61 -0.98 -4.51
C TYR A 118 9.47 -0.04 -4.89
N ALA A 119 9.77 1.19 -5.32
CA ALA A 119 8.76 2.16 -5.73
C ALA A 119 7.85 1.61 -6.86
N LYS A 120 8.46 0.93 -7.85
CA LYS A 120 7.72 0.25 -8.91
C LYS A 120 6.83 -0.88 -8.37
N ALA A 121 7.34 -1.75 -7.49
CA ALA A 121 6.57 -2.85 -6.91
C ALA A 121 5.38 -2.33 -6.08
N ALA A 122 5.61 -1.32 -5.23
CA ALA A 122 4.57 -0.70 -4.41
C ALA A 122 3.49 -0.03 -5.29
N SER A 123 3.90 0.71 -6.32
CA SER A 123 2.99 1.33 -7.27
C SER A 123 2.17 0.29 -8.04
N THR A 124 2.81 -0.79 -8.51
CA THR A 124 2.14 -1.87 -9.24
C THR A 124 1.09 -2.57 -8.36
N ALA A 125 1.44 -2.88 -7.11
CA ALA A 125 0.51 -3.49 -6.16
C ALA A 125 -0.71 -2.58 -5.89
N SER A 126 -0.47 -1.28 -5.66
CA SER A 126 -1.53 -0.29 -5.45
C SER A 126 -2.45 -0.16 -6.67
N GLN A 127 -1.88 -0.03 -7.86
CA GLN A 127 -2.64 0.08 -9.12
C GLN A 127 -3.49 -1.16 -9.38
N SER A 128 -2.95 -2.36 -9.17
CA SER A 128 -3.70 -3.61 -9.36
C SER A 128 -4.83 -3.77 -8.35
N ALA A 129 -4.59 -3.43 -7.08
CA ALA A 129 -5.65 -3.42 -6.07
C ALA A 129 -6.77 -2.45 -6.42
N ALA A 130 -6.41 -1.22 -6.81
CA ALA A 130 -7.38 -0.20 -7.26
C ALA A 130 -8.14 -0.64 -8.52
N ALA A 131 -7.47 -1.27 -9.49
CA ALA A 131 -8.12 -1.78 -10.69
C ALA A 131 -9.20 -2.82 -10.38
N PHE A 132 -8.92 -3.75 -9.45
CA PHE A 132 -9.90 -4.72 -8.97
C PHE A 132 -11.08 -4.05 -8.27
N THR A 133 -10.82 -3.19 -7.26
CA THR A 133 -11.92 -2.57 -6.49
C THR A 133 -12.76 -1.62 -7.34
N ASN A 134 -12.12 -0.83 -8.21
CA ASN A 134 -12.83 0.04 -9.15
C ASN A 134 -13.74 -0.77 -10.09
N TYR A 135 -13.25 -1.91 -10.59
CA TYR A 135 -14.06 -2.79 -11.44
C TYR A 135 -15.33 -3.26 -10.71
N VAL A 136 -15.18 -3.79 -9.50
CA VAL A 136 -16.32 -4.28 -8.72
C VAL A 136 -17.28 -3.14 -8.36
N ASP A 137 -16.79 -1.96 -7.99
CA ASP A 137 -17.64 -0.79 -7.72
C ASP A 137 -18.47 -0.38 -8.93
N VAL A 138 -17.84 -0.22 -10.10
CA VAL A 138 -18.52 0.16 -11.33
C VAL A 138 -19.61 -0.85 -11.70
N GLN A 139 -19.33 -2.15 -11.53
CA GLN A 139 -20.27 -3.21 -11.86
C GLN A 139 -21.40 -3.40 -10.84
N THR A 140 -21.21 -2.96 -9.59
CA THR A 140 -22.19 -3.15 -8.51
C THR A 140 -22.92 -1.87 -8.11
N SER A 141 -22.51 -0.72 -8.64
CA SER A 141 -23.08 0.60 -8.33
C SER A 141 -23.05 0.96 -6.84
N GLN A 142 -22.12 0.38 -6.07
CA GLN A 142 -21.87 0.85 -4.71
C GLN A 142 -21.14 2.20 -4.71
N SER A 143 -21.46 3.04 -3.73
CA SER A 143 -20.99 4.42 -3.63
C SER A 143 -19.46 4.53 -3.60
N LYS A 144 -18.90 5.45 -4.40
CA LYS A 144 -17.46 5.79 -4.53
C LYS A 144 -16.73 6.11 -3.22
N ALA A 145 -17.44 6.24 -2.09
CA ALA A 145 -16.87 6.48 -0.77
C ALA A 145 -15.83 5.41 -0.37
N ILE A 146 -15.94 4.21 -0.96
CA ILE A 146 -15.11 3.07 -0.63
C ILE A 146 -13.72 3.20 -1.33
N THR A 147 -13.64 3.58 -2.60
CA THR A 147 -12.35 3.65 -3.36
C THR A 147 -11.21 4.52 -2.80
N THR A 148 -11.48 5.51 -1.94
CA THR A 148 -10.46 6.47 -1.46
C THR A 148 -9.40 5.86 -0.53
N ALA A 149 -9.67 4.70 0.09
CA ALA A 149 -8.75 4.10 1.07
C ALA A 149 -7.51 3.40 0.45
N LEU A 150 -7.55 3.01 -0.83
CA LEU A 150 -6.54 2.12 -1.42
C LEU A 150 -5.34 2.84 -2.09
N THR A 151 -5.49 4.10 -2.49
CA THR A 151 -4.46 4.85 -3.22
C THR A 151 -3.21 5.19 -2.38
N ALA A 152 -3.24 4.99 -1.05
CA ALA A 152 -2.16 5.39 -0.15
C ALA A 152 -1.05 4.33 0.07
N LEU A 153 -1.18 3.09 -0.42
CA LEU A 153 -0.25 1.99 -0.09
C LEU A 153 1.23 2.26 -0.40
N ALA A 154 1.53 3.02 -1.46
CA ALA A 154 2.91 3.33 -1.85
C ALA A 154 3.61 4.29 -0.86
N GLY A 155 2.88 5.27 -0.32
CA GLY A 155 3.38 6.20 0.70
C GLY A 155 3.49 5.54 2.08
N LEU A 156 2.51 4.69 2.41
CA LEU A 156 2.45 3.98 3.69
C LEU A 156 3.68 3.08 3.91
N GLY A 157 4.16 2.38 2.89
CA GLY A 157 5.33 1.50 3.05
C GLY A 157 6.66 2.22 3.33
N ILE A 158 6.81 3.49 2.93
CA ILE A 158 8.02 4.31 3.19
C ILE A 158 8.01 4.84 4.63
N ASP A 159 6.85 5.32 5.09
CA ASP A 159 6.68 5.84 6.47
C ASP A 159 6.68 4.74 7.52
N LEU A 160 6.10 3.57 7.22
CA LEU A 160 6.18 2.34 8.02
C LEU A 160 7.61 2.07 8.46
N TRP A 161 8.54 2.25 7.52
CA TRP A 161 9.86 1.69 7.67
C TRP A 161 10.87 2.65 8.31
N THR A 162 10.82 3.94 7.95
CA THR A 162 11.70 4.96 8.55
C THR A 162 11.65 4.89 10.08
N LYS A 163 10.45 4.60 10.60
CA LYS A 163 10.11 4.34 12.02
C LYS A 163 10.67 3.03 12.59
N TRP A 164 10.70 1.93 11.82
CA TRP A 164 11.16 0.59 12.26
C TRP A 164 12.68 0.41 12.21
N SER A 165 13.35 1.14 11.30
CA SER A 165 14.77 0.98 10.98
C SER A 165 15.77 1.20 12.13
N ASN A 166 15.34 1.88 13.19
CA ASN A 166 16.20 2.27 14.30
C ASN A 166 16.21 1.29 15.47
N LYS A 167 15.30 0.29 15.51
CA LYS A 167 15.13 -0.58 16.68
C LYS A 167 15.65 -2.02 16.55
N ILE A 168 15.86 -2.56 15.35
CA ILE A 168 16.02 -4.02 15.18
C ILE A 168 17.22 -4.38 14.29
N SER A 169 18.40 -4.57 14.89
CA SER A 169 19.51 -5.31 14.25
C SER A 169 19.49 -6.80 14.61
N ALA A 170 19.15 -7.15 15.86
CA ALA A 170 19.23 -8.51 16.38
C ALA A 170 18.05 -9.42 15.95
N GLU A 171 16.85 -8.87 15.70
CA GLU A 171 15.64 -9.69 15.47
C GLU A 171 15.04 -9.56 14.06
N ARG A 172 15.85 -9.12 13.08
CA ARG A 172 15.36 -8.82 11.72
C ARG A 172 14.59 -9.97 11.06
N THR A 173 15.01 -11.21 11.29
CA THR A 173 14.33 -12.39 10.75
C THR A 173 12.97 -12.60 11.40
N ALA A 174 12.89 -12.57 12.74
CA ALA A 174 11.63 -12.74 13.46
C ALA A 174 10.64 -11.63 13.07
N ALA A 175 11.14 -10.40 12.96
CA ALA A 175 10.33 -9.25 12.68
C ALA A 175 9.91 -9.19 11.18
N ALA A 176 10.72 -9.71 10.24
CA ALA A 176 10.29 -9.96 8.85
C ALA A 176 9.19 -11.04 8.75
N THR A 177 9.30 -12.09 9.57
CA THR A 177 8.30 -13.16 9.65
C THR A 177 6.99 -12.65 10.22
N ALA A 178 7.02 -11.91 11.33
CA ALA A 178 5.86 -11.27 11.93
C ALA A 178 5.18 -10.34 10.91
N PHE A 179 5.95 -9.44 10.29
CA PHE A 179 5.43 -8.57 9.23
C PHE A 179 4.73 -9.35 8.12
N THR A 180 5.39 -10.37 7.55
CA THR A 180 4.81 -11.19 6.46
C THR A 180 3.52 -11.89 6.90
N THR A 181 3.46 -12.32 8.16
CA THR A 181 2.29 -12.99 8.74
C THR A 181 1.13 -12.02 8.92
N ASP A 182 1.40 -10.87 9.54
CA ASP A 182 0.40 -9.85 9.85
C ASP A 182 -0.17 -9.20 8.58
N THR A 183 0.67 -9.04 7.56
CA THR A 183 0.29 -8.46 6.26
C THR A 183 -0.09 -9.51 5.22
N LYS A 184 -0.13 -10.81 5.57
CA LYS A 184 -0.53 -11.84 4.59
C LYS A 184 -1.90 -11.50 4.01
N TRP A 185 -1.97 -11.32 2.70
CA TRP A 185 -3.24 -11.22 1.99
C TRP A 185 -3.78 -12.64 1.84
N GLN A 186 -5.07 -12.82 2.16
CA GLN A 186 -5.79 -14.05 1.84
C GLN A 186 -5.97 -14.16 0.32
N SER A 187 -6.07 -15.37 -0.20
CA SER A 187 -6.48 -15.66 -1.56
C SER A 187 -8.00 -15.56 -1.70
N TRP A 188 -8.49 -15.52 -2.95
CA TRP A 188 -9.93 -15.43 -3.24
C TRP A 188 -10.72 -16.54 -2.56
N ASN A 189 -10.23 -17.78 -2.66
CA ASN A 189 -10.88 -18.95 -2.09
C ASN A 189 -10.86 -18.93 -0.56
N GLU A 190 -9.76 -18.50 0.07
CA GLU A 190 -9.71 -18.33 1.53
C GLU A 190 -10.75 -17.31 2.02
N ILE A 191 -10.98 -16.24 1.26
CA ILE A 191 -11.99 -15.21 1.59
C ILE A 191 -13.40 -15.75 1.45
N VAL A 192 -13.72 -16.39 0.32
CA VAL A 192 -15.07 -16.90 0.03
C VAL A 192 -15.44 -18.08 0.93
N SER A 193 -14.50 -18.99 1.19
CA SER A 193 -14.71 -20.16 2.07
C SER A 193 -14.65 -19.83 3.57
N GLY A 194 -14.06 -18.69 3.94
CA GLY A 194 -13.98 -18.22 5.33
C GLY A 194 -15.28 -17.62 5.88
N ILE A 195 -16.32 -17.47 5.05
CA ILE A 195 -17.65 -17.10 5.51
C ILE A 195 -18.29 -18.34 6.13
N PRO A 196 -18.60 -18.39 7.44
CA PRO A 196 -19.41 -19.47 7.98
C PRO A 196 -20.72 -19.50 7.18
N SER A 197 -21.05 -20.64 6.54
CA SER A 197 -22.26 -20.83 5.72
C SER A 197 -23.58 -20.74 6.51
N GLY A 198 -23.60 -20.04 7.64
CA GLY A 198 -24.70 -19.96 8.60
C GLY A 198 -25.24 -18.55 8.76
N THR A 199 -25.79 -17.97 7.70
CA THR A 199 -26.97 -17.10 7.84
C THR A 199 -28.09 -17.77 7.08
N ALA A 200 -28.65 -18.81 7.71
CA ALA A 200 -29.95 -19.33 7.34
C ALA A 200 -30.91 -18.15 7.19
N LYS A 201 -31.54 -18.06 6.02
CA LYS A 201 -32.68 -17.21 5.75
C LYS A 201 -33.61 -17.24 6.98
N PRO A 202 -33.96 -16.12 7.61
CA PRO A 202 -34.89 -16.13 8.73
C PRO A 202 -36.17 -16.83 8.27
N GLU A 203 -36.42 -17.98 8.88
CA GLU A 203 -37.65 -18.73 8.70
C GLU A 203 -38.82 -17.78 9.04
N PRO A 204 -39.82 -17.63 8.15
CA PRO A 204 -40.97 -16.79 8.45
C PRO A 204 -41.63 -17.34 9.71
N LYS A 205 -41.63 -16.57 10.80
CA LYS A 205 -42.36 -16.93 12.02
C LYS A 205 -43.80 -17.25 11.62
N ALA A 206 -44.21 -18.49 11.83
CA ALA A 206 -45.58 -18.92 11.63
C ALA A 206 -46.52 -18.00 12.44
N THR A 207 -47.44 -17.36 11.74
CA THR A 207 -48.53 -16.58 12.34
C THR A 207 -49.37 -17.52 13.20
N PRO A 208 -49.58 -17.25 14.50
CA PRO A 208 -50.45 -18.07 15.31
C PRO A 208 -51.89 -17.94 14.79
N THR A 209 -52.43 -19.04 14.28
CA THR A 209 -53.84 -19.19 13.93
C THR A 209 -54.67 -19.12 15.21
N LEU A 210 -55.43 -18.03 15.36
CA LEU A 210 -56.40 -17.87 16.43
C LEU A 210 -57.61 -18.78 16.13
N ASN A 211 -57.70 -19.92 16.82
CA ASN A 211 -58.91 -20.74 16.79
C ASN A 211 -60.04 -19.99 17.52
N LYS A 212 -61.18 -19.89 16.84
CA LYS A 212 -62.44 -19.34 17.36
C LYS A 212 -63.15 -20.33 18.26
#